data_AF-A0A1I5XQN3-F1
#
_entry.id   AF-A0A1I5XQN3-F1
#
_cell.length_a   1.000
_cell.length_b   1.000
_cell.length_c   1.000
_cell.angle_alpha   90.00
_cell.angle_beta   90.00
_cell.angle_gamma   90.00
#
_symmetry.space_group_name_H-M   'P 1'
#
loop_
_entity.id
_entity.type
_entity.pdbx_description
1 polymer ?
#
loop_
_entity_poly.entity_id
_entity_poly.type
_entity_poly.pdbx_seq_one_letter_code
_entity_poly.pdbx_strand_id
1 'polypeptide(L)'
;MITSTALQPTIEANGLAFDDIVRNTGLGAMPADARFCPDRYVGRIGHFGDQKDWNFIASSSQERDPALPVILLVMESPHKDEFSSKLWYTPWPANGPTGRQIRRHAHLLVPSDWVKDSAQLKLLNAVPYQCSLGSTPSKYRDSVFRAAWAAGGAAFFQERLLLSYRPGDLVVNACTKGRSGRPLREDVESAIAAVLPGARRLRLAHPFSWMTAEKTTVSWAVPEPTPQRTPGPVLASPQGGEPR
;
A
#
# COMPACT_ATOMS: atom_id res chain seq x y z
N MET A 1 32.77 -13.45 14.11
CA MET A 1 32.04 -12.59 13.16
C MET A 1 30.95 -13.43 12.52
N ILE A 2 29.71 -13.29 12.96
CA ILE A 2 28.57 -13.97 12.34
C ILE A 2 27.98 -12.99 11.34
N THR A 3 28.19 -13.25 10.05
CA THR A 3 27.51 -12.55 8.97
C THR A 3 26.03 -12.91 9.01
N SER A 4 25.24 -12.06 9.66
CA SER A 4 23.77 -12.10 9.59
C SER A 4 23.38 -11.86 8.14
N THR A 5 23.09 -12.93 7.41
CA THR A 5 22.44 -12.86 6.10
C THR A 5 20.97 -12.59 6.44
N ALA A 6 20.59 -11.32 6.55
CA ALA A 6 19.19 -10.95 6.69
C ALA A 6 18.47 -11.46 5.44
N LEU A 7 17.69 -12.52 5.58
CA LEU A 7 16.72 -12.97 4.58
C LEU A 7 15.93 -11.73 4.15
N GLN A 8 16.05 -11.34 2.88
CA GLN A 8 15.16 -10.30 2.36
C GLN A 8 13.74 -10.82 2.52
N PRO A 9 12.82 -10.04 3.11
CA PRO A 9 11.45 -10.49 3.28
C PRO A 9 10.81 -10.62 1.90
N THR A 10 10.78 -11.84 1.39
CA THR A 10 10.09 -12.28 0.18
C THR A 10 8.60 -12.36 0.47
N ILE A 11 7.76 -12.20 -0.55
CA ILE A 11 6.36 -12.65 -0.45
C ILE A 11 6.41 -14.18 -0.35
N GLU A 12 6.58 -14.71 0.86
CA GLU A 12 6.69 -16.15 1.10
C GLU A 12 5.37 -16.80 1.53
N ALA A 13 4.24 -16.13 1.33
CA ALA A 13 2.98 -16.84 1.38
C ALA A 13 2.85 -17.68 0.09
N ASN A 14 3.24 -18.97 0.20
CA ASN A 14 3.37 -20.01 -0.83
C ASN A 14 4.73 -20.10 -1.56
N GLY A 15 5.78 -19.44 -1.08
CA GLY A 15 7.16 -19.68 -1.54
C GLY A 15 7.47 -19.31 -3.01
N LEU A 16 6.65 -18.48 -3.66
CA LEU A 16 6.92 -18.01 -5.02
C LEU A 16 7.68 -16.69 -4.99
N ALA A 17 8.84 -16.64 -5.65
CA ALA A 17 9.53 -15.37 -5.85
C ALA A 17 8.65 -14.43 -6.71
N PHE A 18 8.80 -13.11 -6.53
CA PHE A 18 8.05 -12.14 -7.34
C PHE A 18 8.24 -12.38 -8.85
N ASP A 19 9.43 -12.80 -9.27
CA ASP A 19 9.73 -13.17 -10.65
C ASP A 19 8.90 -14.37 -11.14
N ASP A 20 8.64 -15.36 -10.29
CA ASP A 20 7.76 -16.50 -10.62
C ASP A 20 6.32 -16.03 -10.83
N ILE A 21 5.85 -15.13 -9.96
CA ILE A 21 4.52 -14.53 -10.09
C ILE A 21 4.41 -13.78 -11.42
N VAL A 22 5.41 -12.97 -11.78
CA VAL A 22 5.43 -12.24 -13.06
C VAL A 22 5.46 -13.22 -14.24
N ARG A 23 6.28 -14.28 -14.19
CA ARG A 23 6.31 -15.33 -15.22
C ARG A 23 4.95 -15.98 -15.43
N ASN A 24 4.25 -16.30 -14.34
CA ASN A 24 2.93 -16.93 -14.38
C ASN A 24 1.82 -16.03 -14.95
N THR A 25 2.02 -14.71 -15.01
CA THR A 25 1.11 -13.81 -15.74
C THR A 25 1.29 -13.83 -17.26
N GLY A 26 2.27 -14.57 -17.79
CA GLY A 26 2.64 -14.55 -19.21
C GLY A 26 3.41 -13.30 -19.63
N LEU A 27 3.88 -12.49 -18.68
CA LEU A 27 4.56 -11.20 -18.91
C LEU A 27 6.08 -11.25 -18.61
N GLY A 28 6.65 -12.44 -18.44
CA GLY A 28 8.00 -12.66 -17.91
C GLY A 28 9.19 -12.09 -18.69
N ALA A 29 8.99 -11.53 -19.90
CA ALA A 29 10.06 -10.94 -20.70
C ALA A 29 10.26 -9.42 -20.46
N MET A 30 9.52 -8.82 -19.53
CA MET A 30 9.57 -7.37 -19.29
C MET A 30 10.67 -6.98 -18.28
N PRO A 31 11.34 -5.83 -18.44
CA PRO A 31 12.49 -5.40 -17.64
C PRO A 31 12.08 -4.83 -16.27
N ALA A 32 11.34 -5.62 -15.48
CA ALA A 32 10.97 -5.23 -14.13
C ALA A 32 12.18 -5.27 -13.19
N ASP A 33 12.28 -4.30 -12.29
CA ASP A 33 13.23 -4.40 -11.18
C ASP A 33 12.65 -5.35 -10.12
N ALA A 34 13.36 -6.45 -9.87
CA ALA A 34 12.97 -7.49 -8.92
C ALA A 34 13.31 -7.13 -7.46
N ARG A 35 14.04 -6.04 -7.20
CA ARG A 35 14.42 -5.64 -5.86
C ARG A 35 13.18 -5.27 -5.03
N PHE A 36 13.24 -5.62 -3.75
CA PHE A 36 12.25 -5.21 -2.76
C PHE A 36 12.34 -3.70 -2.47
N CYS A 37 11.23 -2.98 -2.51
CA CYS A 37 11.11 -1.58 -2.10
C CYS A 37 10.63 -1.50 -0.64
N PRO A 38 11.50 -1.16 0.32
CA PRO A 38 11.17 -1.23 1.74
C PRO A 38 10.21 -0.13 2.20
N ASP A 39 9.46 -0.42 3.25
CA ASP A 39 8.72 0.61 3.99
C ASP A 39 9.69 1.55 4.69
N ARG A 40 9.40 2.85 4.67
CA ARG A 40 10.31 3.87 5.21
C ARG A 40 9.59 4.83 6.13
N TYR A 41 10.13 5.01 7.33
CA TYR A 41 9.89 6.22 8.09
C TYR A 41 10.62 7.36 7.41
N VAL A 42 9.91 8.44 7.10
CA VAL A 42 10.47 9.60 6.41
C VAL A 42 10.59 10.82 7.33
N GLY A 43 10.34 10.64 8.63
CA GLY A 43 10.49 11.68 9.65
C GLY A 43 9.20 12.46 9.92
N ARG A 44 9.35 13.64 10.54
CA ARG A 44 8.25 14.55 10.90
C ARG A 44 7.78 15.35 9.67
N ILE A 45 6.46 15.44 9.49
CA ILE A 45 5.84 16.09 8.33
C ILE A 45 6.22 17.58 8.22
N GLY A 46 6.39 18.27 9.36
CA GLY A 46 6.84 19.66 9.38
C GLY A 46 8.19 19.93 8.73
N HIS A 47 9.02 18.89 8.51
CA HIS A 47 10.37 19.04 7.97
C HIS A 47 10.45 18.82 6.45
N PHE A 48 9.33 18.59 5.74
CA PHE A 48 9.37 18.25 4.31
C PHE A 48 9.47 19.45 3.35
N GLY A 49 9.02 20.64 3.77
CA GLY A 49 8.69 21.77 2.89
C GLY A 49 9.76 22.15 1.87
N ASP A 50 11.03 22.09 2.26
CA ASP A 50 12.17 22.54 1.42
C ASP A 50 12.91 21.39 0.73
N GLN A 51 12.47 20.14 0.91
CA GLN A 51 13.20 18.98 0.43
C GLN A 51 12.91 18.67 -1.04
N LYS A 52 13.95 18.70 -1.88
CA LYS A 52 13.87 18.38 -3.31
C LYS A 52 13.58 16.90 -3.57
N ASP A 53 14.18 16.03 -2.78
CA ASP A 53 14.09 14.57 -2.84
C ASP A 53 14.19 13.98 -1.42
N TRP A 54 14.46 12.67 -1.30
CA TRP A 54 14.60 11.99 -0.03
C TRP A 54 16.06 11.88 0.44
N ASN A 55 17.04 12.50 -0.23
CA ASN A 55 18.46 12.29 0.03
C ASN A 55 18.85 12.62 1.48
N PHE A 56 18.41 13.79 1.98
CA PHE A 56 18.67 14.20 3.36
C PHE A 56 18.07 13.21 4.36
N ILE A 57 16.80 12.85 4.17
CA ILE A 57 16.10 11.86 4.99
C ILE A 57 16.80 10.50 4.94
N ALA A 58 17.23 10.04 3.76
CA ALA A 58 17.91 8.75 3.58
C ALA A 58 19.29 8.71 4.25
N SER A 59 19.99 9.85 4.33
CA SER A 59 21.27 9.97 5.02
C SER A 59 21.15 9.93 6.55
N SER A 60 19.93 10.00 7.08
CA SER A 60 19.65 9.93 8.50
C SER A 60 18.88 8.65 8.82
N SER A 61 19.26 7.93 9.89
CA SER A 61 18.43 6.84 10.42
C SER A 61 17.17 7.43 11.05
N GLN A 62 16.13 7.66 10.24
CA GLN A 62 14.85 8.12 10.75
C GLN A 62 14.15 6.95 11.45
N GLU A 63 14.17 7.00 12.77
CA GLU A 63 13.42 6.08 13.61
C GLU A 63 12.07 6.66 14.00
N ARG A 64 11.17 5.79 14.46
CA ARG A 64 9.92 6.23 15.05
C ARG A 64 10.20 6.90 16.39
N ASP A 65 9.72 8.12 16.57
CA ASP A 65 9.64 8.76 17.87
C ASP A 65 8.42 8.17 18.59
N PRO A 66 8.60 7.43 19.71
CA PRO A 66 7.49 6.76 20.37
C PRO A 66 6.47 7.73 20.97
N ALA A 67 6.84 9.00 21.16
CA ALA A 67 5.97 10.03 21.73
C ALA A 67 5.05 10.68 20.68
N LEU A 68 5.25 10.42 19.39
CA LEU A 68 4.53 11.07 18.31
C LEU A 68 3.61 10.10 17.54
N PRO A 69 2.43 10.56 17.11
CA PRO A 69 1.56 9.77 16.27
C PRO A 69 2.13 9.68 14.85
N VAL A 70 1.84 8.56 14.18
CA VAL A 70 2.33 8.28 12.82
C VAL A 70 1.15 8.24 11.85
N ILE A 71 1.34 8.86 10.68
CA ILE A 71 0.55 8.61 9.49
C ILE A 71 1.21 7.48 8.71
N LEU A 72 0.54 6.34 8.58
CA LEU A 72 0.92 5.23 7.72
C LEU A 72 0.29 5.44 6.34
N LEU A 73 1.05 5.99 5.40
CA LEU A 73 0.57 6.26 4.03
C LEU A 73 0.84 5.06 3.13
N VAL A 74 -0.25 4.37 2.75
CA VAL A 74 -0.23 3.17 1.92
C VAL A 74 -0.47 3.55 0.45
N MET A 75 0.45 3.14 -0.42
CA MET A 75 0.41 3.28 -1.88
C MET A 75 0.35 1.89 -2.53
N GLU A 76 0.01 1.79 -3.81
CA GLU A 76 -0.14 0.47 -4.44
C GLU A 76 1.18 -0.31 -4.57
N SER A 77 2.13 0.22 -5.32
CA SER A 77 3.36 -0.49 -5.70
C SER A 77 4.39 0.51 -6.20
N PRO A 78 5.70 0.24 -6.04
CA PRO A 78 6.75 1.08 -6.60
C PRO A 78 6.72 1.12 -8.14
N HIS A 79 7.28 2.20 -8.70
CA HIS A 79 7.53 2.39 -10.12
C HIS A 79 9.03 2.46 -10.40
N LYS A 80 9.41 2.85 -11.62
CA LYS A 80 10.82 2.87 -12.05
C LYS A 80 11.70 3.85 -11.26
N ASP A 81 11.13 4.95 -10.76
CA ASP A 81 11.90 6.01 -10.11
C ASP A 81 12.35 5.58 -8.70
N GLU A 82 11.57 4.71 -8.06
CA GLU A 82 11.87 4.07 -6.77
C GLU A 82 13.16 3.24 -6.84
N PHE A 83 13.55 2.79 -8.03
CA PHE A 83 14.69 1.91 -8.30
C PHE A 83 15.84 2.59 -9.06
N SER A 84 15.81 3.92 -9.20
CA SER A 84 16.79 4.68 -9.99
C SER A 84 18.23 4.47 -9.54
N SER A 85 19.09 3.96 -10.41
CA SER A 85 20.54 3.82 -10.17
C SER A 85 21.28 5.15 -10.00
N LYS A 86 20.62 6.29 -10.29
CA LYS A 86 21.18 7.63 -10.10
C LYS A 86 21.20 8.08 -8.64
N LEU A 87 20.48 7.37 -7.76
CA LEU A 87 20.30 7.74 -6.36
C LEU A 87 20.78 6.60 -5.47
N TRP A 88 21.79 6.88 -4.65
CA TRP A 88 22.49 5.90 -3.81
C TRP A 88 21.58 5.20 -2.79
N TYR A 89 20.47 5.83 -2.41
CA TYR A 89 19.54 5.35 -1.39
C TYR A 89 18.37 4.53 -1.94
N THR A 90 18.37 4.21 -3.25
CA THR A 90 17.33 3.35 -3.84
C THR A 90 17.62 1.86 -3.53
N PRO A 91 16.59 1.02 -3.33
CA PRO A 91 15.16 1.29 -3.48
C PRO A 91 14.55 2.20 -2.40
N TRP A 92 13.70 3.15 -2.82
CA TRP A 92 13.02 4.08 -1.90
C TRP A 92 11.58 4.36 -2.34
N PRO A 93 10.56 4.25 -1.45
CA PRO A 93 9.17 4.43 -1.83
C PRO A 93 8.85 5.87 -2.20
N ALA A 94 8.01 6.05 -3.22
CA ALA A 94 7.62 7.36 -3.76
C ALA A 94 8.82 8.26 -4.08
N ASN A 95 9.80 7.77 -4.83
CA ASN A 95 11.00 8.55 -5.14
C ASN A 95 10.80 9.50 -6.34
N GLY A 96 9.74 9.28 -7.11
CA GLY A 96 9.40 10.08 -8.29
C GLY A 96 8.42 11.24 -8.02
N PRO A 97 7.59 11.60 -9.01
CA PRO A 97 6.56 12.64 -8.87
C PRO A 97 5.60 12.45 -7.69
N THR A 98 5.27 11.21 -7.34
CA THR A 98 4.45 10.88 -6.16
C THR A 98 5.07 11.44 -4.87
N GLY A 99 6.38 11.23 -4.65
CA GLY A 99 7.07 11.76 -3.46
C GLY A 99 7.10 13.26 -3.40
N ARG A 100 7.25 13.91 -4.56
CA ARG A 100 7.19 15.38 -4.66
C ARG A 100 5.85 15.90 -4.12
N GLN A 101 4.75 15.25 -4.47
CA GLN A 101 3.43 15.66 -3.97
C GLN A 101 3.24 15.33 -2.49
N ILE A 102 3.75 14.20 -2.02
CA ILE A 102 3.74 13.85 -0.59
C ILE A 102 4.47 14.94 0.21
N ARG A 103 5.70 15.31 -0.16
CA ARG A 103 6.47 16.35 0.55
C ARG A 103 5.75 17.69 0.58
N ARG A 104 5.06 18.05 -0.50
CA ARG A 104 4.30 19.31 -0.59
C ARG A 104 3.02 19.32 0.24
N HIS A 105 2.33 18.18 0.34
CA HIS A 105 0.94 18.16 0.79
C HIS A 105 0.66 17.27 2.00
N ALA A 106 1.64 16.52 2.52
CA ALA A 106 1.45 15.64 3.68
C ALA A 106 0.95 16.38 4.94
N HIS A 107 1.27 17.66 5.10
CA HIS A 107 0.76 18.49 6.20
C HIS A 107 -0.78 18.59 6.23
N LEU A 108 -1.44 18.43 5.07
CA LEU A 108 -2.90 18.42 4.97
C LEU A 108 -3.53 17.10 5.45
N LEU A 109 -2.72 16.07 5.67
CA LEU A 109 -3.18 14.79 6.21
C LEU A 109 -3.25 14.80 7.73
N VAL A 110 -2.60 15.77 8.39
CA VAL A 110 -2.51 15.85 9.85
C VAL A 110 -3.90 16.18 10.40
N PRO A 111 -4.50 15.30 11.21
CA PRO A 111 -5.78 15.59 11.84
C PRO A 111 -5.77 16.87 12.68
N SER A 112 -6.91 17.55 12.74
CA SER A 112 -7.05 18.80 13.50
C SER A 112 -6.89 18.63 15.02
N ASP A 113 -7.12 17.42 15.52
CA ASP A 113 -6.90 17.04 16.93
C ASP A 113 -5.43 16.71 17.26
N TRP A 114 -4.55 16.70 16.26
CA TRP A 114 -3.11 16.52 16.46
C TRP A 114 -2.37 17.86 16.45
N VAL A 115 -1.24 17.93 17.15
CA VAL A 115 -0.36 19.10 17.05
C VAL A 115 0.14 19.21 15.60
N LYS A 116 -0.18 20.33 14.96
CA LYS A 116 0.20 20.59 13.56
C LYS A 116 1.69 20.36 13.36
N ASP A 117 2.05 19.73 12.24
CA ASP A 117 3.42 19.49 11.79
C ASP A 117 4.27 18.55 12.69
N SER A 118 3.73 18.08 13.82
CA SER A 118 4.41 17.15 14.75
C SER A 118 4.33 15.68 14.32
N ALA A 119 3.33 15.33 13.51
CA ALA A 119 3.09 13.96 13.09
C ALA A 119 4.25 13.41 12.27
N GLN A 120 4.56 12.14 12.48
CA GLN A 120 5.50 11.42 11.64
C GLN A 120 4.81 10.79 10.43
N LEU A 121 5.55 10.55 9.36
CA LEU A 121 5.07 9.83 8.19
C LEU A 121 5.88 8.55 7.98
N LYS A 122 5.18 7.44 7.76
CA LYS A 122 5.73 6.21 7.21
C LYS A 122 5.11 5.94 5.85
N LEU A 123 5.94 5.65 4.86
CA LEU A 123 5.52 5.26 3.52
C LEU A 123 5.52 3.74 3.41
N LEU A 124 4.42 3.19 2.91
CA LEU A 124 4.27 1.77 2.66
C LEU A 124 3.73 1.54 1.25
N ASN A 125 4.25 0.54 0.55
CA ASN A 125 3.59 0.00 -0.63
C ASN A 125 2.78 -1.24 -0.22
N ALA A 126 1.59 -1.42 -0.78
CA ALA A 126 0.78 -2.62 -0.59
C ALA A 126 1.50 -3.85 -1.17
N VAL A 127 1.99 -3.73 -2.40
CA VAL A 127 2.93 -4.69 -3.00
C VAL A 127 4.30 -4.01 -3.14
N PRO A 128 5.36 -4.45 -2.43
CA PRO A 128 6.65 -3.76 -2.40
C PRO A 128 7.55 -4.08 -3.60
N TYR A 129 6.96 -4.45 -4.75
CA TYR A 129 7.65 -4.80 -5.98
C TYR A 129 7.04 -4.09 -7.19
N GLN A 130 7.82 -3.93 -8.27
CA GLN A 130 7.42 -3.11 -9.40
C GLN A 130 6.33 -3.76 -10.28
N CYS A 131 5.05 -3.59 -9.93
CA CYS A 131 3.94 -4.18 -10.69
C CYS A 131 3.80 -3.62 -12.12
N SER A 132 4.34 -2.43 -12.41
CA SER A 132 4.28 -1.84 -13.76
C SER A 132 5.30 -2.42 -14.75
N LEU A 133 6.21 -3.30 -14.32
CA LEU A 133 7.24 -3.95 -15.14
C LEU A 133 8.04 -2.98 -16.05
N GLY A 134 8.53 -1.88 -15.47
CA GLY A 134 9.27 -0.84 -16.19
C GLY A 134 8.48 -0.05 -17.25
N SER A 135 7.20 -0.37 -17.49
CA SER A 135 6.35 0.25 -18.51
C SER A 135 5.51 1.39 -17.96
N THR A 136 4.74 2.06 -18.83
CA THR A 136 3.70 2.98 -18.38
C THR A 136 2.75 2.24 -17.40
N PRO A 137 2.42 2.83 -16.23
CA PRO A 137 1.69 2.16 -15.15
C PRO A 137 0.36 1.52 -15.56
N SER A 138 -0.17 1.90 -16.71
CA SER A 138 -1.45 1.48 -17.22
C SER A 138 -1.55 0.05 -17.75
N LYS A 139 -0.45 -0.52 -18.25
CA LYS A 139 -0.56 -1.73 -19.11
C LYS A 139 -0.58 -3.03 -18.30
N TYR A 140 0.28 -3.14 -17.29
CA TYR A 140 0.52 -4.41 -16.57
C TYR A 140 0.30 -4.33 -15.06
N ARG A 141 0.27 -3.12 -14.49
CA ARG A 141 0.22 -2.91 -13.03
C ARG A 141 -0.90 -3.70 -12.38
N ASP A 142 -2.12 -3.59 -12.90
CA ASP A 142 -3.28 -4.16 -12.25
C ASP A 142 -3.28 -5.70 -12.27
N SER A 143 -2.83 -6.32 -13.38
CA SER A 143 -2.75 -7.78 -13.48
C SER A 143 -1.64 -8.34 -12.60
N VAL A 144 -0.45 -7.72 -12.62
CA VAL A 144 0.70 -8.14 -11.80
C VAL A 144 0.43 -7.89 -10.32
N PHE A 145 -0.18 -6.75 -9.97
CA PHE A 145 -0.59 -6.45 -8.60
C PHE A 145 -1.54 -7.53 -8.07
N ARG A 146 -2.59 -7.87 -8.83
CA ARG A 146 -3.55 -8.89 -8.39
C ARG A 146 -2.93 -10.28 -8.29
N ALA A 147 -2.08 -10.65 -9.24
CA ALA A 147 -1.36 -11.91 -9.17
C ALA A 147 -0.48 -11.97 -7.91
N ALA A 148 0.29 -10.91 -7.63
CA ALA A 148 1.11 -10.82 -6.42
C ALA A 148 0.27 -10.81 -5.14
N TRP A 149 -0.84 -10.08 -5.14
CA TRP A 149 -1.77 -9.98 -4.01
C TRP A 149 -2.38 -11.35 -3.66
N ALA A 150 -2.84 -12.09 -4.67
CA ALA A 150 -3.40 -13.43 -4.53
C ALA A 150 -2.33 -14.47 -4.15
N ALA A 151 -1.10 -14.32 -4.66
CA ALA A 151 0.04 -15.16 -4.32
C ALA A 151 0.70 -14.80 -2.98
N GLY A 152 -0.07 -14.27 -2.02
CA GLY A 152 0.42 -14.01 -0.67
C GLY A 152 0.78 -12.57 -0.34
N GLY A 153 0.76 -11.66 -1.32
CA GLY A 153 1.04 -10.23 -1.11
C GLY A 153 0.10 -9.58 -0.10
N ALA A 154 -1.15 -10.02 -0.01
CA ALA A 154 -2.10 -9.53 0.98
C ALA A 154 -1.66 -9.81 2.43
N ALA A 155 -1.28 -11.06 2.72
CA ALA A 155 -0.81 -11.48 4.05
C ALA A 155 0.50 -10.76 4.41
N PHE A 156 1.42 -10.67 3.44
CA PHE A 156 2.69 -9.96 3.64
C PHE A 156 2.51 -8.46 3.89
N PHE A 157 1.56 -7.81 3.21
CA PHE A 157 1.19 -6.44 3.51
C PHE A 157 0.63 -6.29 4.93
N GLN A 158 -0.28 -7.17 5.33
CA GLN A 158 -0.90 -7.15 6.66
C GLN A 158 0.13 -7.30 7.78
N GLU A 159 1.10 -8.22 7.63
CA GLU A 159 2.20 -8.40 8.57
C GLU A 159 3.03 -7.11 8.72
N ARG A 160 3.47 -6.52 7.61
CA ARG A 160 4.23 -5.26 7.63
C ARG A 160 3.42 -4.09 8.21
N LEU A 161 2.12 -4.04 7.94
CA LEU A 161 1.22 -3.05 8.51
C LEU A 161 1.10 -3.19 10.03
N LEU A 162 0.90 -4.40 10.54
CA LEU A 162 0.83 -4.70 11.97
C LEU A 162 2.13 -4.36 12.70
N LEU A 163 3.29 -4.64 12.10
CA LEU A 163 4.60 -4.25 12.63
C LEU A 163 4.81 -2.74 12.67
N SER A 164 4.09 -1.99 11.84
CA SER A 164 4.24 -0.54 11.71
C SER A 164 3.29 0.25 12.60
N TYR A 165 2.09 -0.27 12.81
CA TYR A 165 0.98 0.40 13.48
C TYR A 165 1.10 0.37 15.00
N ARG A 166 0.69 1.48 15.64
CA ARG A 166 0.38 1.55 17.06
C ARG A 166 -0.98 2.22 17.28
N PRO A 167 -1.67 1.94 18.41
CA PRO A 167 -2.88 2.65 18.78
C PRO A 167 -2.66 4.17 18.74
N GLY A 168 -3.59 4.89 18.11
CA GLY A 168 -3.50 6.34 17.90
C GLY A 168 -2.90 6.75 16.56
N ASP A 169 -2.28 5.83 15.81
CA ASP A 169 -1.82 6.12 14.44
C ASP A 169 -2.99 6.27 13.47
N LEU A 170 -2.73 6.98 12.37
CA LEU A 170 -3.65 7.15 11.25
C LEU A 170 -3.18 6.30 10.07
N VAL A 171 -4.05 5.42 9.56
CA VAL A 171 -3.76 4.68 8.32
C VAL A 171 -4.44 5.37 7.14
N VAL A 172 -3.66 5.74 6.13
CA VAL A 172 -4.16 6.39 4.91
C VAL A 172 -3.99 5.46 3.73
N ASN A 173 -5.09 4.94 3.20
CA ASN A 173 -5.09 4.19 1.96
C ASN A 173 -5.18 5.15 0.77
N ALA A 174 -4.06 5.32 0.07
CA ALA A 174 -3.93 6.17 -1.11
C ALA A 174 -3.67 5.35 -2.39
N CYS A 175 -3.99 4.06 -2.41
CA CYS A 175 -3.81 3.21 -3.58
C CYS A 175 -4.67 3.69 -4.76
N THR A 176 -4.20 3.46 -5.98
CA THR A 176 -4.99 3.75 -7.19
C THR A 176 -6.26 2.89 -7.28
N LYS A 177 -7.26 3.37 -8.05
CA LYS A 177 -8.47 2.58 -8.37
C LYS A 177 -8.12 1.36 -9.23
N GLY A 178 -7.07 1.41 -10.04
CA GLY A 178 -6.95 0.51 -11.19
C GLY A 178 -7.86 0.92 -12.35
N ARG A 179 -7.76 0.21 -13.47
CA ARG A 179 -8.49 0.43 -14.73
C ARG A 179 -9.60 -0.59 -14.97
N SER A 180 -9.42 -1.83 -14.53
CA SER A 180 -10.35 -2.94 -14.79
C SER A 180 -10.64 -3.70 -13.50
N GLY A 181 -11.79 -4.36 -13.40
CA GLY A 181 -12.17 -5.20 -12.26
C GLY A 181 -12.45 -4.41 -10.97
N ARG A 182 -12.44 -5.12 -9.83
CA ARG A 182 -12.58 -4.50 -8.51
C ARG A 182 -11.44 -3.51 -8.25
N PRO A 183 -11.71 -2.32 -7.71
CA PRO A 183 -10.65 -1.35 -7.47
C PRO A 183 -9.54 -1.87 -6.55
N LEU A 184 -8.27 -1.72 -6.94
CA LEU A 184 -7.13 -2.23 -6.14
C LEU A 184 -7.14 -1.68 -4.71
N ARG A 185 -7.48 -0.40 -4.57
CA ARG A 185 -7.69 0.25 -3.26
C ARG A 185 -8.71 -0.42 -2.36
N GLU A 186 -9.72 -1.11 -2.89
CA GLU A 186 -10.71 -1.82 -2.08
C GLU A 186 -10.16 -3.14 -1.56
N ASP A 187 -9.33 -3.83 -2.33
CA ASP A 187 -8.63 -5.04 -1.86
C ASP A 187 -7.68 -4.68 -0.71
N VAL A 188 -6.92 -3.58 -0.86
CA VAL A 188 -6.06 -3.05 0.20
C VAL A 188 -6.87 -2.59 1.41
N GLU A 189 -7.98 -1.89 1.21
CA GLU A 189 -8.84 -1.47 2.32
C GLU A 189 -9.41 -2.65 3.10
N SER A 190 -9.85 -3.69 2.38
CA SER A 190 -10.36 -4.91 2.99
C SER A 190 -9.26 -5.59 3.84
N ALA A 191 -8.03 -5.63 3.34
CA ALA A 191 -6.90 -6.16 4.08
C ALA A 191 -6.54 -5.34 5.32
N ILE A 192 -6.57 -3.99 5.24
CA ILE A 192 -6.40 -3.10 6.40
C ILE A 192 -7.50 -3.39 7.43
N ALA A 193 -8.77 -3.40 7.01
CA ALA A 193 -9.92 -3.59 7.88
C ALA A 193 -9.88 -4.93 8.62
N ALA A 194 -9.38 -5.98 7.96
CA ALA A 194 -9.30 -7.33 8.53
C ALA A 194 -8.34 -7.43 9.71
N VAL A 195 -7.23 -6.68 9.71
CA VAL A 195 -6.22 -6.73 10.79
C VAL A 195 -6.24 -5.53 11.73
N LEU A 196 -6.83 -4.40 11.30
CA LEU A 196 -6.95 -3.17 12.08
C LEU A 196 -8.40 -2.63 12.05
N PRO A 197 -9.41 -3.39 12.51
CA PRO A 197 -10.81 -2.99 12.39
C PRO A 197 -11.15 -1.68 13.11
N GLY A 198 -10.48 -1.39 14.24
CA GLY A 198 -10.67 -0.19 15.06
C GLY A 198 -9.72 0.97 14.76
N ALA A 199 -8.83 0.86 13.76
CA ALA A 199 -7.90 1.94 13.46
C ALA A 199 -8.61 3.17 12.87
N ARG A 200 -8.09 4.35 13.20
CA ARG A 200 -8.46 5.59 12.50
C ARG A 200 -7.93 5.48 11.06
N ARG A 201 -8.83 5.60 10.09
CA ARG A 201 -8.52 5.39 8.66
C ARG A 201 -9.01 6.54 7.79
N LEU A 202 -8.22 6.89 6.79
CA LEU A 202 -8.63 7.74 5.68
C LEU A 202 -8.38 7.04 4.35
N ARG A 203 -9.18 7.41 3.36
CA ARG A 203 -9.13 6.88 2.00
C ARG A 203 -9.03 8.04 1.05
N LEU A 204 -7.88 8.21 0.39
CA LEU A 204 -7.54 9.42 -0.35
C LEU A 204 -7.08 9.11 -1.77
N ALA A 205 -7.25 10.08 -2.68
CA ALA A 205 -6.75 9.92 -4.04
C ALA A 205 -5.24 9.64 -4.02
N HIS A 206 -4.72 8.97 -5.06
CA HIS A 206 -3.31 8.63 -5.11
C HIS A 206 -2.45 9.90 -5.10
N PRO A 207 -1.30 9.96 -4.38
CA PRO A 207 -0.60 11.21 -4.14
C PRO A 207 -0.10 11.91 -5.41
N PHE A 208 0.14 11.16 -6.49
CA PHE A 208 0.43 11.74 -7.81
C PHE A 208 -0.63 12.78 -8.26
N SER A 209 -1.87 12.65 -7.82
CA SER A 209 -2.98 13.54 -8.16
C SER A 209 -3.19 14.70 -7.18
N TRP A 210 -2.40 14.80 -6.11
CA TRP A 210 -2.45 15.90 -5.14
C TRP A 210 -1.79 17.15 -5.73
N MET A 211 -2.42 17.72 -6.76
CA MET A 211 -1.94 18.94 -7.43
C MET A 211 -2.42 20.21 -6.71
N THR A 212 -3.45 20.09 -5.88
CA THR A 212 -4.06 21.18 -5.11
C THR A 212 -4.44 20.68 -3.71
N ALA A 213 -4.73 21.60 -2.79
CA ALA A 213 -5.14 21.25 -1.43
C ALA A 213 -6.44 20.44 -1.43
N GLU A 214 -7.41 20.81 -2.27
CA GLU A 214 -8.70 20.13 -2.39
C GLU A 214 -8.49 18.67 -2.81
N LYS A 215 -7.63 18.42 -3.81
CA LYS A 215 -7.35 17.05 -4.29
C LYS A 215 -6.63 16.18 -3.27
N THR A 216 -5.95 16.78 -2.30
CA THR A 216 -5.28 16.06 -1.21
C THR A 216 -6.27 15.53 -0.19
N THR A 217 -7.41 16.21 0.00
CA THR A 217 -8.39 15.88 1.04
C THR A 217 -9.64 15.18 0.52
N VAL A 218 -9.79 15.00 -0.80
CA VAL A 218 -10.90 14.21 -1.36
C VAL A 218 -10.83 12.77 -0.86
N SER A 219 -11.80 12.42 -0.03
CA SER A 219 -12.04 11.06 0.45
C SER A 219 -13.25 10.43 -0.23
N TRP A 220 -13.34 9.10 -0.18
CA TRP A 220 -14.54 8.37 -0.62
C TRP A 220 -15.11 7.53 0.52
N ALA A 221 -16.43 7.40 0.55
CA ALA A 221 -17.16 6.59 1.53
C ALA A 221 -16.92 5.08 1.32
N VAL A 222 -17.05 4.27 2.38
CA VAL A 222 -17.14 2.80 2.25
C VAL A 222 -18.61 2.58 1.86
N PRO A 223 -18.93 1.85 0.79
CA PRO A 223 -20.27 1.31 0.66
C PRO A 223 -20.51 0.46 1.91
N GLU A 224 -21.53 0.81 2.71
CA GLU A 224 -22.00 -0.04 3.81
C GLU A 224 -22.02 -1.50 3.33
N PRO A 225 -21.47 -2.46 4.11
CA PRO A 225 -21.51 -3.85 3.70
C PRO A 225 -22.96 -4.23 3.45
N THR A 226 -23.30 -4.54 2.18
CA THR A 226 -24.64 -4.98 1.83
C THR A 226 -24.95 -6.18 2.73
N PRO A 227 -26.00 -6.11 3.58
CA PRO A 227 -26.33 -7.22 4.46
C PRO A 227 -26.49 -8.46 3.59
N GLN A 228 -25.69 -9.49 3.87
CA GLN A 228 -25.80 -10.76 3.18
C GLN A 228 -27.24 -11.23 3.34
N ARG A 229 -27.96 -11.37 2.22
CA ARG A 229 -29.26 -12.05 2.22
C ARG A 229 -29.00 -13.44 2.76
N THR A 230 -29.49 -13.71 3.96
CA THR A 230 -29.60 -15.07 4.48
C THR A 230 -30.36 -15.89 3.43
N PRO A 231 -29.85 -17.07 3.03
CA PRO A 231 -30.63 -17.99 2.21
C PRO A 231 -31.97 -18.21 2.90
N GLY A 232 -33.06 -17.86 2.21
CA GLY A 232 -34.40 -18.14 2.70
C GLY A 232 -34.55 -19.65 2.94
N PRO A 233 -35.40 -20.06 3.89
CA PRO A 233 -35.62 -21.48 4.17
C PRO A 233 -36.00 -22.20 2.88
N VAL A 234 -35.24 -23.24 2.56
CA VAL A 234 -35.53 -24.16 1.46
C VAL A 234 -36.87 -24.82 1.82
N LEU A 235 -37.94 -24.44 1.14
CA LEU A 235 -39.22 -25.13 1.23
C LEU A 235 -39.00 -26.57 0.80
N ALA A 236 -39.18 -27.50 1.74
CA ALA A 236 -39.09 -28.92 1.48
C ALA A 236 -40.11 -29.31 0.40
N SER A 237 -39.62 -29.91 -0.68
CA SER A 237 -40.47 -30.49 -1.72
C SER A 237 -41.35 -31.59 -1.10
N PRO A 238 -42.65 -31.65 -1.43
CA PRO A 238 -43.52 -32.72 -0.95
C PRO A 238 -43.05 -34.07 -1.50
N GLN A 239 -42.83 -35.02 -0.60
CA GLN A 239 -42.51 -36.40 -0.96
C GLN A 239 -43.67 -37.01 -1.74
N GLY A 240 -43.35 -37.59 -2.90
CA GLY A 240 -44.28 -38.24 -3.80
C GLY A 240 -45.01 -39.41 -3.14
N GLY A 241 -46.29 -39.54 -3.45
CA GLY A 241 -47.13 -40.66 -3.05
C GLY A 241 -46.71 -41.96 -3.72
N GLU A 242 -46.78 -43.05 -2.94
CA GLU A 242 -46.64 -44.42 -3.39
C GLU A 242 -47.83 -44.83 -4.29
N PRO A 243 -47.60 -45.60 -5.36
CA PRO A 243 -48.67 -46.26 -6.09
C PRO A 243 -49.09 -47.57 -5.39
N ARG A 244 -50.41 -47.82 -5.37
CA ARG A 244 -51.02 -49.13 -5.07
C ARG A 244 -51.09 -49.99 -6.32
#